data_AF-A0A7V2MCU5-F1
#
_entry.id   AF-A0A7V2MCU5-F1
#
_cell.length_a   1.000
_cell.length_b   1.000
_cell.length_c   1.000
_cell.angle_alpha   90.00
_cell.angle_beta   90.00
_cell.angle_gamma   90.00
#
_symmetry.space_group_name_H-M   'P 1'
#
loop_
_entity.id
_entity.type
_entity.pdbx_description
1 polymer ?
#
loop_
_entity_poly.entity_id
_entity_poly.type
_entity_poly.pdbx_seq_one_letter_code
_entity_poly.pdbx_strand_id
1 'polypeptide(L)'
;MAGATAHRRGISMTKSDIQFDETRMINQEQQHRPMWRPIVGSRRPESSSSSGRVACCCAAVLAIVVFACSHAHAVKVADITRIGGQRSNVLTGYGVVVGLRGTGDGGQFAPAIRPLVGMLSKLGNPTQIAELRDVNNVALVSITATVPSNGVRDGDRIDVFVTSIGAAKSLKGGRLFVSPMIGPVPGSGIFALAEGPVVIEDPTTPTVGRIIGGAVMETDLPAKYIENGRFTLILEDPSASWTNAS
;
A
#
# COMPACT_ATOMS: atom_id res chain seq x y z
N MET A 1 -26.38 -29.72 32.02
CA MET A 1 -25.89 -28.37 31.66
C MET A 1 -25.67 -28.35 30.16
N ALA A 2 -26.69 -27.89 29.43
CA ALA A 2 -26.77 -27.97 27.98
C ALA A 2 -26.15 -26.72 27.33
N GLY A 3 -25.26 -26.94 26.36
CA GLY A 3 -24.57 -25.89 25.61
C GLY A 3 -25.49 -25.24 24.57
N ALA A 4 -25.46 -23.90 24.51
CA ALA A 4 -26.17 -23.10 23.54
C ALA A 4 -25.28 -22.84 22.30
N THR A 5 -25.66 -23.42 21.17
CA THR A 5 -25.04 -23.21 19.86
C THR A 5 -25.81 -22.10 19.12
N ALA A 6 -25.18 -20.95 18.93
CA ALA A 6 -25.77 -19.81 18.21
C ALA A 6 -25.59 -19.99 16.69
N HIS A 7 -26.71 -20.15 15.98
CA HIS A 7 -26.74 -20.31 14.52
C HIS A 7 -27.02 -18.95 13.85
N ARG A 8 -26.02 -18.38 13.16
CA ARG A 8 -26.15 -17.21 12.29
C ARG A 8 -27.03 -17.56 11.08
N ARG A 9 -28.15 -16.88 10.88
CA ARG A 9 -28.87 -16.88 9.60
C ARG A 9 -28.45 -15.66 8.78
N GLY A 10 -27.85 -15.90 7.62
CA GLY A 10 -27.66 -14.91 6.58
C GLY A 10 -28.96 -14.69 5.81
N ILE A 11 -29.27 -13.44 5.50
CA ILE A 11 -30.39 -13.04 4.65
C ILE A 11 -29.80 -12.69 3.29
N SER A 12 -30.07 -13.50 2.27
CA SER A 12 -29.84 -13.15 0.86
C SER A 12 -31.13 -12.57 0.29
N MET A 13 -31.09 -11.33 -0.20
CA MET A 13 -32.19 -10.74 -0.97
C MET A 13 -31.86 -10.84 -2.47
N THR A 14 -32.75 -11.45 -3.24
CA THR A 14 -32.69 -11.57 -4.70
C THR A 14 -33.54 -10.51 -5.38
N LYS A 15 -33.09 -10.06 -6.55
CA LYS A 15 -33.53 -8.89 -7.33
C LYS A 15 -34.81 -9.15 -8.16
N SER A 16 -35.87 -9.71 -7.55
CA SER A 16 -37.10 -10.07 -8.27
C SER A 16 -38.41 -9.53 -7.67
N ASP A 17 -38.38 -8.78 -6.56
CA ASP A 17 -39.59 -8.42 -5.80
C ASP A 17 -40.07 -6.96 -5.99
N ILE A 18 -39.70 -6.31 -7.09
CA ILE A 18 -40.15 -4.94 -7.38
C ILE A 18 -40.84 -4.91 -8.74
N GLN A 19 -42.12 -5.27 -8.76
CA GLN A 19 -43.02 -4.91 -9.84
C GLN A 19 -44.34 -4.43 -9.19
N PHE A 20 -44.48 -3.11 -9.08
CA PHE A 20 -45.64 -2.42 -8.52
C PHE A 20 -46.73 -2.29 -9.60
N ASP A 21 -47.94 -2.75 -9.30
CA ASP A 21 -49.12 -2.74 -10.17
C ASP A 21 -49.95 -1.47 -9.91
N GLU A 22 -49.66 -0.39 -10.66
CA GLU A 22 -50.37 0.89 -10.57
C GLU A 22 -51.79 0.87 -11.17
N THR A 23 -52.25 -0.25 -11.75
CA THR A 23 -53.45 -0.27 -12.59
C THR A 23 -54.75 -0.56 -11.85
N ARG A 24 -54.70 -0.90 -10.55
CA ARG A 24 -55.90 -1.27 -9.77
C ARG A 24 -56.53 -0.15 -8.93
N MET A 25 -55.93 1.03 -8.88
CA MET A 25 -56.36 2.10 -7.94
C MET A 25 -57.15 3.24 -8.58
N ILE A 26 -57.53 3.16 -9.86
CA ILE A 26 -58.23 4.27 -10.55
C ILE A 26 -59.76 4.04 -10.64
N ASN A 27 -60.26 2.82 -10.42
CA ASN A 27 -61.64 2.47 -10.79
C ASN A 27 -62.62 2.22 -9.63
N GLN A 28 -62.27 2.61 -8.39
CA GLN A 28 -63.16 2.45 -7.23
C GLN A 28 -63.67 3.77 -6.62
N GLU A 29 -63.32 4.92 -7.18
CA GLU A 29 -63.65 6.24 -6.61
C GLU A 29 -64.72 7.00 -7.43
N GLN A 30 -65.72 6.29 -7.97
CA GLN A 30 -66.80 6.92 -8.77
C GLN A 30 -68.24 6.64 -8.30
N GLN A 31 -68.48 5.95 -7.18
CA GLN A 31 -69.85 5.51 -6.83
C GLN A 31 -70.54 6.15 -5.60
N HIS A 32 -69.97 7.19 -4.98
CA HIS A 32 -70.66 7.87 -3.88
C HIS A 32 -70.69 9.39 -4.05
N ARG A 33 -71.75 9.91 -4.68
CA ARG A 33 -72.09 11.34 -4.66
C ARG A 33 -73.16 11.63 -3.60
N PRO A 34 -72.82 12.27 -2.47
CA PRO A 34 -73.83 12.88 -1.62
C PRO A 34 -74.32 14.20 -2.23
N MET A 35 -75.64 14.33 -2.31
CA MET A 35 -76.37 15.52 -2.70
C MET A 35 -76.38 16.52 -1.53
N TRP A 36 -75.56 17.57 -1.61
CA TRP A 36 -75.62 18.72 -0.69
C TRP A 36 -75.60 20.03 -1.51
N ARG A 37 -76.56 20.92 -1.25
CA ARG A 37 -76.67 22.24 -1.91
C ARG A 37 -75.75 23.24 -1.20
N PRO A 38 -74.95 24.06 -1.90
CA PRO A 38 -74.10 25.03 -1.23
C PRO A 38 -74.96 26.17 -0.67
N ILE A 39 -74.90 26.36 0.64
CA ILE A 39 -75.34 27.61 1.26
C ILE A 39 -74.24 28.63 0.93
N VAL A 40 -74.57 29.59 0.08
CA VAL A 40 -73.72 30.74 -0.25
C VAL A 40 -73.55 31.58 1.01
N GLY A 41 -72.52 31.27 1.79
CA GLY A 41 -71.99 32.15 2.81
C GLY A 41 -70.89 33.00 2.19
N SER A 42 -71.24 34.21 1.78
CA SER A 42 -70.29 35.23 1.33
C SER A 42 -69.42 35.70 2.51
N ARG A 43 -68.37 34.93 2.84
CA ARG A 43 -67.26 35.47 3.64
C ARG A 43 -66.38 36.28 2.71
N ARG A 44 -66.55 37.60 2.76
CA ARG A 44 -65.57 38.55 2.22
C ARG A 44 -64.21 38.23 2.86
N PRO A 45 -63.12 38.05 2.10
CA PRO A 45 -61.79 38.02 2.69
C PRO A 45 -61.51 39.44 3.20
N GLU A 46 -61.62 39.61 4.51
CA GLU A 46 -61.16 40.81 5.18
C GLU A 46 -59.63 40.83 5.08
N SER A 47 -59.11 41.74 4.27
CA SER A 47 -57.69 41.92 4.00
C SER A 47 -56.99 42.45 5.25
N SER A 48 -56.59 41.56 6.15
CA SER A 48 -55.65 41.89 7.23
C SER A 48 -54.21 41.83 6.69
N SER A 49 -53.87 42.91 5.98
CA SER A 49 -52.54 43.20 5.46
C SER A 49 -51.68 43.82 6.58
N SER A 50 -51.06 42.99 7.42
CA SER A 50 -49.91 43.44 8.23
C SER A 50 -49.02 42.30 8.77
N SER A 51 -49.56 41.11 9.06
CA SER A 51 -48.76 40.00 9.62
C SER A 51 -47.91 39.23 8.60
N GLY A 52 -48.27 39.30 7.30
CA GLY A 52 -47.50 38.63 6.23
C GLY A 52 -46.10 39.21 6.04
N ARG A 53 -45.91 40.50 6.36
CA ARG A 53 -44.59 41.16 6.25
C ARG A 53 -43.63 40.67 7.33
N VAL A 54 -44.11 40.50 8.56
CA VAL A 54 -43.30 39.98 9.67
C VAL A 54 -42.95 38.51 9.44
N ALA A 55 -43.90 37.69 9.01
CA ALA A 55 -43.65 36.29 8.70
C ALA A 55 -42.66 36.12 7.52
N CYS A 56 -42.77 36.96 6.49
CA CYS A 56 -41.87 36.94 5.34
C CYS A 56 -40.46 37.46 5.72
N CYS A 57 -40.37 38.48 6.59
CA CYS A 57 -39.10 38.93 7.16
C CYS A 57 -38.44 37.85 8.02
N CYS A 58 -39.19 37.12 8.86
CA CYS A 58 -38.64 36.01 9.65
C CYS A 58 -38.18 34.85 8.76
N ALA A 59 -38.92 34.52 7.70
CA ALA A 59 -38.52 33.50 6.73
C ALA A 59 -37.27 33.92 5.94
N ALA A 60 -37.16 35.19 5.55
CA ALA A 60 -36.00 35.73 4.87
C ALA A 60 -34.77 35.75 5.80
N VAL A 61 -34.92 36.12 7.07
CA VAL A 61 -33.85 36.07 8.07
C VAL A 61 -33.39 34.63 8.31
N LEU A 62 -34.31 33.68 8.41
CA LEU A 62 -33.97 32.25 8.56
C LEU A 62 -33.22 31.71 7.33
N ALA A 63 -33.65 32.08 6.12
CA ALA A 63 -32.97 31.69 4.89
C ALA A 63 -31.54 32.27 4.80
N ILE A 64 -31.35 33.51 5.24
CA ILE A 64 -30.03 34.15 5.33
C ILE A 64 -29.13 33.43 6.35
N VAL A 65 -29.69 33.02 7.50
CA VAL A 65 -28.93 32.27 8.52
C VAL A 65 -28.49 30.90 8.01
N VAL A 66 -29.34 30.20 7.24
CA VAL A 66 -28.99 28.89 6.66
C VAL A 66 -27.93 29.04 5.56
N PHE A 67 -27.99 30.10 4.74
CA PHE A 67 -26.95 30.39 3.75
C PHE A 67 -25.64 30.90 4.37
N ALA A 68 -25.69 31.47 5.56
CA ALA A 68 -24.52 31.94 6.31
C ALA A 68 -23.79 30.82 7.07
N CYS A 69 -24.35 29.59 7.13
CA CYS A 69 -23.60 28.42 7.56
C CYS A 69 -22.54 28.10 6.51
N SER A 70 -21.32 28.57 6.74
CA SER A 70 -20.15 28.21 5.95
C SER A 70 -20.00 26.68 5.89
N HIS A 71 -19.54 26.17 4.74
CA HIS A 71 -19.25 24.75 4.58
C HIS A 71 -18.15 24.36 5.58
N ALA A 72 -18.46 23.46 6.50
CA ALA A 72 -17.47 22.87 7.38
C ALA A 72 -16.50 22.03 6.54
N HIS A 73 -15.25 22.49 6.40
CA HIS A 73 -14.18 21.73 5.77
C HIS A 73 -13.73 20.61 6.71
N ALA A 74 -14.37 19.45 6.59
CA ALA A 74 -13.93 18.24 7.26
C ALA A 74 -12.76 17.64 6.48
N VAL A 75 -11.53 17.81 6.99
CA VAL A 75 -10.35 17.10 6.50
C VAL A 75 -10.32 15.72 7.15
N LYS A 76 -10.14 14.66 6.35
CA LYS A 76 -10.00 13.32 6.95
C LYS A 76 -8.68 13.26 7.70
N VAL A 77 -8.69 12.70 8.90
CA VAL A 77 -7.48 12.46 9.69
C VAL A 77 -6.45 11.64 8.88
N ALA A 78 -6.90 10.72 8.02
CA ALA A 78 -6.04 9.95 7.11
C ALA A 78 -5.35 10.78 6.02
N ASP A 79 -5.87 11.96 5.67
CA ASP A 79 -5.30 12.81 4.61
C ASP A 79 -4.17 13.71 5.15
N ILE A 80 -4.08 13.88 6.47
CA ILE A 80 -3.09 14.75 7.15
C ILE A 80 -2.14 13.97 8.07
N THR A 81 -2.34 12.66 8.23
CA THR A 81 -1.53 11.83 9.11
C THR A 81 -1.06 10.55 8.44
N ARG A 82 0.15 10.11 8.81
CA ARG A 82 0.68 8.78 8.48
C ARG A 82 0.75 7.91 9.72
N ILE A 83 0.66 6.60 9.55
CA ILE A 83 0.77 5.65 10.66
C ILE A 83 2.22 5.56 11.13
N GLY A 84 2.47 5.96 12.37
CA GLY A 84 3.73 5.76 13.05
C GLY A 84 4.10 4.29 13.16
N GLY A 85 5.36 3.97 12.90
CA GLY A 85 5.84 2.58 12.82
C GLY A 85 5.91 2.01 11.40
N GLN A 86 5.44 2.74 10.39
CA GLN A 86 5.75 2.43 8.98
C GLN A 86 7.23 2.74 8.68
N ARG A 87 8.11 1.79 8.99
CA ARG A 87 9.52 1.84 8.58
C ARG A 87 9.73 0.92 7.39
N SER A 88 10.29 1.45 6.31
CA SER A 88 10.90 0.64 5.27
C SER A 88 12.25 0.14 5.81
N ASN A 89 12.37 -1.16 6.02
CA ASN A 89 13.65 -1.75 6.38
C ASN A 89 14.42 -2.09 5.11
N VAL A 90 15.73 -1.89 5.13
CA VAL A 90 16.58 -2.26 4.01
C VAL A 90 17.47 -3.40 4.47
N LEU A 91 17.44 -4.49 3.72
CA LEU A 91 18.36 -5.60 3.87
C LEU A 91 19.56 -5.34 2.96
N THR A 92 20.76 -5.61 3.46
CA THR A 92 22.00 -5.42 2.72
C THR A 92 22.80 -6.72 2.73
N GLY A 93 23.54 -6.98 1.67
CA GLY A 93 24.44 -8.11 1.60
C GLY A 93 25.53 -7.90 0.56
N TYR A 94 26.42 -8.88 0.48
CA TYR A 94 27.45 -8.96 -0.54
C TYR A 94 27.34 -10.31 -1.23
N GLY A 95 27.54 -10.32 -2.54
CA GLY A 95 27.35 -11.50 -3.35
C GLY A 95 28.28 -11.55 -4.55
N VAL A 96 28.14 -12.62 -5.31
CA VAL A 96 28.93 -12.88 -6.51
C VAL A 96 27.97 -13.13 -7.67
N VAL A 97 28.15 -12.38 -8.76
CA VAL A 97 27.43 -12.60 -10.01
C VAL A 97 28.33 -13.37 -10.95
N VAL A 98 27.83 -14.52 -11.43
CA VAL A 98 28.55 -15.43 -12.33
C VAL A 98 27.88 -15.48 -13.71
N GLY A 99 28.60 -15.98 -14.72
CA GLY A 99 28.08 -16.15 -16.08
C GLY A 99 28.14 -14.88 -16.94
N LEU A 100 28.95 -13.90 -16.54
CA LEU A 100 29.19 -12.70 -17.33
C LEU A 100 30.01 -13.04 -18.58
N ARG A 101 29.76 -12.33 -19.69
CA ARG A 101 30.40 -12.59 -20.99
C ARG A 101 31.69 -11.78 -21.15
N GLY A 102 32.67 -11.99 -20.26
CA GLY A 102 33.92 -11.23 -20.28
C GLY A 102 33.81 -9.79 -19.75
N THR A 103 32.69 -9.46 -19.09
CA THR A 103 32.40 -8.12 -18.54
C THR A 103 32.50 -8.04 -17.02
N GLY A 104 32.94 -9.11 -16.35
CA GLY A 104 33.14 -9.15 -14.90
C GLY A 104 34.40 -8.40 -14.44
N ASP A 105 34.72 -8.52 -13.16
CA ASP A 105 35.85 -7.82 -12.50
C ASP A 105 37.22 -8.30 -12.99
N GLY A 106 37.25 -9.46 -13.66
CA GLY A 106 38.48 -10.10 -14.08
C GLY A 106 39.28 -10.66 -12.92
N GLY A 107 40.18 -11.59 -13.21
CA GLY A 107 40.92 -12.25 -12.14
C GLY A 107 42.16 -11.46 -11.66
N GLN A 108 42.31 -10.21 -12.08
CA GLN A 108 43.19 -9.25 -11.40
C GLN A 108 42.53 -8.66 -10.14
N PHE A 109 41.20 -8.75 -9.99
CA PHE A 109 40.50 -8.25 -8.82
C PHE A 109 40.42 -9.33 -7.73
N ALA A 110 41.46 -9.40 -6.90
CA ALA A 110 41.58 -10.37 -5.81
C ALA A 110 40.34 -10.45 -4.87
N PRO A 111 39.63 -9.34 -4.54
CA PRO A 111 38.44 -9.41 -3.70
C PRO A 111 37.26 -10.20 -4.31
N ALA A 112 37.06 -10.19 -5.64
CA ALA A 112 35.98 -10.96 -6.28
C ALA A 112 36.26 -12.47 -6.35
N ILE A 113 37.54 -12.86 -6.38
CA ILE A 113 37.95 -14.27 -6.51
C ILE A 113 37.86 -15.00 -5.17
N ARG A 114 38.08 -14.31 -4.05
CA ARG A 114 38.06 -14.92 -2.69
C ARG A 114 36.74 -15.64 -2.38
N PRO A 115 35.56 -15.04 -2.62
CA PRO A 115 34.29 -15.74 -2.42
C PRO A 115 34.13 -17.00 -3.28
N LEU A 116 34.52 -16.95 -4.57
CA LEU A 116 34.48 -18.11 -5.47
C LEU A 116 35.37 -19.26 -4.98
N VAL A 117 36.59 -18.94 -4.55
CA VAL A 117 37.54 -19.93 -4.02
C VAL A 117 37.01 -20.56 -2.75
N GLY A 118 36.40 -19.76 -1.87
CA GLY A 118 35.71 -20.26 -0.67
C GLY A 118 34.55 -21.19 -1.02
N MET A 119 33.78 -20.90 -2.08
CA MET A 119 32.71 -21.77 -2.57
C MET A 119 33.25 -23.08 -3.17
N LEU A 120 34.23 -23.01 -4.07
CA LEU A 120 34.84 -24.19 -4.71
C LEU A 120 35.51 -25.11 -3.68
N SER A 121 36.14 -24.51 -2.66
CA SER A 121 36.70 -25.25 -1.52
C SER A 121 35.62 -26.00 -0.72
N LYS A 122 34.44 -25.40 -0.51
CA LYS A 122 33.29 -26.07 0.16
C LYS A 122 32.67 -27.18 -0.69
N LEU A 123 32.79 -27.11 -2.02
CA LEU A 123 32.30 -28.12 -2.96
C LEU A 123 33.31 -29.25 -3.21
N GLY A 124 34.43 -29.28 -2.48
CA GLY A 124 35.44 -30.34 -2.55
C GLY A 124 36.43 -30.20 -3.70
N ASN A 125 36.44 -29.07 -4.43
CA ASN A 125 37.42 -28.79 -5.46
C ASN A 125 38.23 -27.53 -5.13
N PRO A 126 39.31 -27.64 -4.32
CA PRO A 126 40.14 -26.50 -3.94
C PRO A 126 40.97 -26.02 -5.13
N THR A 127 40.38 -25.19 -6.00
CA THR A 127 41.12 -24.46 -7.05
C THR A 127 41.94 -23.33 -6.45
N GLN A 128 43.15 -23.13 -6.95
CA GLN A 128 44.03 -22.04 -6.50
C GLN A 128 43.56 -20.70 -7.08
N ILE A 129 43.71 -19.60 -6.32
CA ILE A 129 43.37 -18.24 -6.77
C ILE A 129 44.04 -17.92 -8.11
N ALA A 130 45.21 -18.48 -8.39
CA ALA A 130 45.97 -18.30 -9.63
C ALA A 130 45.24 -18.80 -10.89
N GLU A 131 44.48 -19.90 -10.80
CA GLU A 131 43.76 -20.51 -11.93
C GLU A 131 42.51 -19.71 -12.33
N LEU A 132 42.01 -18.89 -11.40
CA LEU A 132 40.85 -18.02 -11.59
C LEU A 132 41.27 -16.58 -11.97
N ARG A 133 42.57 -16.32 -12.22
CA ARG A 133 43.09 -14.97 -12.53
C ARG A 133 42.73 -14.45 -13.92
N ASP A 134 42.29 -15.32 -14.83
CA ASP A 134 41.98 -14.94 -16.22
C ASP A 134 40.47 -14.95 -16.55
N VAL A 135 39.60 -15.23 -15.57
CA VAL A 135 38.15 -15.29 -15.80
C VAL A 135 37.47 -13.94 -15.58
N ASN A 136 37.27 -13.19 -16.67
CA ASN A 136 36.42 -11.97 -16.71
C ASN A 136 34.91 -12.29 -16.66
N ASN A 137 34.52 -13.41 -16.05
CA ASN A 137 33.15 -13.94 -16.10
C ASN A 137 32.41 -13.85 -14.76
N VAL A 138 33.05 -13.22 -13.76
CA VAL A 138 32.52 -13.07 -12.41
C VAL A 138 32.69 -11.64 -11.91
N ALA A 139 31.72 -11.14 -11.15
CA ALA A 139 31.75 -9.84 -10.50
C ALA A 139 31.35 -9.93 -9.02
N LEU A 140 32.03 -9.16 -8.17
CA LEU A 140 31.65 -8.89 -6.79
C LEU A 140 30.61 -7.76 -6.76
N VAL A 141 29.49 -8.03 -6.08
CA VAL A 141 28.36 -7.11 -6.04
C VAL A 141 27.90 -6.82 -4.61
N SER A 142 27.39 -5.62 -4.39
CA SER A 142 26.51 -5.33 -3.25
C SER A 142 25.09 -5.66 -3.66
N ILE A 143 24.33 -6.19 -2.71
CA ILE A 143 22.92 -6.47 -2.88
C ILE A 143 22.12 -5.75 -1.82
N THR A 144 20.97 -5.22 -2.22
CA THR A 144 20.11 -4.44 -1.35
C THR A 144 18.66 -4.76 -1.66
N ALA A 145 17.85 -5.01 -0.65
CA ALA A 145 16.43 -5.31 -0.81
C ALA A 145 15.63 -4.43 0.16
N THR A 146 14.61 -3.77 -0.37
CA THR A 146 13.74 -2.92 0.44
C THR A 146 12.53 -3.72 0.88
N VAL A 147 12.40 -3.91 2.18
CA VAL A 147 11.25 -4.57 2.80
C VAL A 147 10.07 -3.60 2.78
N PRO A 148 8.93 -4.01 2.20
CA PRO A 148 7.69 -3.25 2.22
C PRO A 148 7.27 -2.81 3.63
N SER A 149 6.63 -1.64 3.73
CA SER A 149 6.22 -1.08 5.02
C SER A 149 5.13 -1.87 5.73
N ASN A 150 4.36 -2.69 5.00
CA ASN A 150 3.36 -3.66 5.50
C ASN A 150 3.97 -4.92 6.12
N GLY A 151 5.30 -5.02 6.09
CA GLY A 151 6.02 -6.16 6.61
C GLY A 151 6.00 -7.32 5.63
N VAL A 152 6.79 -8.34 5.97
CA VAL A 152 6.96 -9.57 5.18
C VAL A 152 7.02 -10.76 6.12
N ARG A 153 6.61 -11.92 5.62
CA ARG A 153 6.65 -13.19 6.32
C ARG A 153 7.72 -14.09 5.74
N ASP A 154 8.08 -15.12 6.50
CA ASP A 154 8.90 -16.22 6.04
C ASP A 154 8.33 -16.81 4.73
N GLY A 155 9.23 -17.02 3.76
CA GLY A 155 8.91 -17.47 2.41
C GLY A 155 8.44 -16.38 1.44
N ASP A 156 8.16 -15.16 1.89
CA ASP A 156 7.83 -14.05 0.98
C ASP A 156 9.03 -13.71 0.08
N ARG A 157 8.73 -13.25 -1.13
CA ARG A 157 9.73 -12.84 -2.10
C ARG A 157 9.74 -11.34 -2.29
N ILE A 158 10.94 -10.76 -2.25
CA ILE A 158 11.15 -9.33 -2.50
C ILE A 158 12.21 -9.10 -3.60
N ASP A 159 12.09 -7.96 -4.25
CA ASP A 159 13.05 -7.54 -5.28
C ASP A 159 14.39 -7.17 -4.65
N VAL A 160 15.46 -7.48 -5.39
CA VAL A 160 16.84 -7.20 -4.97
C VAL A 160 17.50 -6.31 -6.00
N PHE A 161 18.05 -5.19 -5.54
CA PHE A 161 18.95 -4.35 -6.30
C PHE A 161 20.37 -4.86 -6.17
N VAL A 162 21.07 -4.91 -7.30
CA VAL A 162 22.42 -5.45 -7.42
C VAL A 162 23.30 -4.38 -8.04
N THR A 163 24.41 -4.08 -7.40
CA THR A 163 25.37 -3.08 -7.87
C THR A 163 26.77 -3.67 -7.87
N SER A 164 27.51 -3.50 -8.97
CA SER A 164 28.92 -3.88 -9.03
C SER A 164 29.74 -3.05 -8.03
N ILE A 165 30.54 -3.74 -7.20
CA ILE A 165 31.53 -3.09 -6.32
C ILE A 165 32.90 -3.01 -7.01
N GLY A 166 33.19 -3.98 -7.87
CA GLY A 166 34.47 -4.08 -8.57
C GLY A 166 34.50 -3.35 -9.92
N ALA A 167 35.46 -3.75 -10.75
CA ALA A 167 35.74 -3.21 -12.07
C ALA A 167 34.87 -3.79 -13.21
N ALA A 168 33.80 -4.53 -12.89
CA ALA A 168 32.93 -5.14 -13.89
C ALA A 168 32.32 -4.05 -14.80
N LYS A 169 32.42 -4.29 -16.10
CA LYS A 169 31.89 -3.41 -17.15
C LYS A 169 30.39 -3.58 -17.33
N SER A 170 29.86 -4.76 -17.03
CA SER A 170 28.42 -5.05 -17.14
C SER A 170 28.04 -6.29 -16.35
N LEU A 171 26.88 -6.22 -15.69
CA LEU A 171 26.21 -7.34 -15.03
C LEU A 171 25.19 -8.05 -15.95
N LYS A 172 25.05 -7.61 -17.21
CA LYS A 172 24.06 -8.13 -18.15
C LYS A 172 24.28 -9.62 -18.44
N GLY A 173 23.21 -10.40 -18.28
CA GLY A 173 23.22 -11.84 -18.52
C GLY A 173 23.89 -12.64 -17.39
N GLY A 174 24.31 -11.98 -16.32
CA GLY A 174 24.82 -12.63 -15.12
C GLY A 174 23.70 -13.16 -14.23
N ARG A 175 24.08 -14.07 -13.32
CA ARG A 175 23.22 -14.61 -12.27
C ARG A 175 23.89 -14.42 -10.92
N LEU A 176 23.17 -13.86 -9.96
CA LEU A 176 23.60 -13.78 -8.57
C LEU A 176 23.57 -15.18 -7.96
N PHE A 177 24.68 -15.59 -7.37
CA PHE A 177 24.75 -16.80 -6.57
C PHE A 177 24.11 -16.57 -5.20
N VAL A 178 23.58 -17.63 -4.58
CA VAL A 178 22.92 -17.56 -3.25
C VAL A 178 23.77 -16.75 -2.28
N SER A 179 23.21 -15.61 -1.84
CA SER A 179 23.90 -14.62 -1.03
C SER A 179 23.03 -14.22 0.16
N PRO A 180 23.57 -14.28 1.40
CA PRO A 180 22.80 -13.90 2.59
C PRO A 180 22.61 -12.38 2.67
N MET A 181 21.43 -11.96 3.09
CA MET A 181 21.10 -10.57 3.37
C MET A 181 20.86 -10.38 4.86
N ILE A 182 21.51 -9.37 5.42
CA ILE A 182 21.42 -9.01 6.83
C ILE A 182 20.51 -7.80 7.02
N GLY A 183 19.84 -7.76 8.17
CA GLY A 183 18.97 -6.65 8.54
C GLY A 183 19.76 -5.38 8.91
N PRO A 184 19.06 -4.23 9.04
CA PRO A 184 19.68 -2.96 9.38
C PRO A 184 20.28 -2.91 10.80
N VAL A 185 19.93 -3.86 11.66
CA VAL A 185 20.45 -3.95 13.04
C VAL A 185 21.72 -4.82 13.05
N PRO A 186 22.86 -4.33 13.56
CA PRO A 186 24.07 -5.14 13.70
C PRO A 186 23.82 -6.40 14.53
N GLY A 187 24.29 -7.56 14.05
CA GLY A 187 24.17 -8.84 14.77
C GLY A 187 22.82 -9.55 14.66
N SER A 188 21.91 -9.05 13.82
CA SER A 188 20.54 -9.57 13.69
C SER A 188 20.39 -10.86 12.87
N GLY A 189 21.49 -11.40 12.33
CA GLY A 189 21.48 -12.64 11.56
C GLY A 189 21.07 -12.45 10.10
N ILE A 190 20.76 -13.56 9.43
CA ILE A 190 20.34 -13.60 8.03
C ILE A 190 18.82 -13.46 7.99
N PHE A 191 18.31 -12.45 7.29
CA PHE A 191 16.87 -12.20 7.14
C PHE A 191 16.32 -12.75 5.82
N ALA A 192 17.15 -12.78 4.79
CA ALA A 192 16.76 -13.27 3.49
C ALA A 192 17.95 -13.89 2.76
N LEU A 193 17.66 -14.79 1.84
CA LEU A 193 18.62 -15.32 0.89
C LEU A 193 18.29 -14.79 -0.50
N ALA A 194 19.25 -14.11 -1.12
CA ALA A 194 19.11 -13.57 -2.47
C ALA A 194 19.78 -14.45 -3.51
N GLU A 195 19.05 -14.76 -4.58
CA GLU A 195 19.54 -15.50 -5.75
C GLU A 195 18.73 -15.09 -6.98
N GLY A 196 19.35 -15.12 -8.16
CA GLY A 196 18.57 -15.08 -9.40
C GLY A 196 19.27 -14.40 -10.58
N PRO A 197 18.62 -14.38 -11.75
CA PRO A 197 19.12 -13.68 -12.93
C PRO A 197 19.08 -12.17 -12.74
N VAL A 198 20.17 -11.49 -13.10
CA VAL A 198 20.24 -10.03 -13.03
C VAL A 198 19.66 -9.42 -14.30
N VAL A 199 18.64 -8.58 -14.12
CA VAL A 199 18.02 -7.81 -15.19
C VAL A 199 18.54 -6.38 -15.13
N ILE A 200 19.05 -5.87 -16.24
CA ILE A 200 19.48 -4.46 -16.35
C ILE A 200 18.27 -3.64 -16.80
N GLU A 201 17.89 -2.65 -15.99
CA GLU A 201 16.74 -1.78 -16.28
C GLU A 201 17.13 -0.62 -17.19
N ASP A 202 18.32 -0.08 -16.97
CA ASP A 202 18.87 1.05 -17.71
C ASP A 202 20.12 0.62 -18.49
N PRO A 203 20.06 0.57 -19.83
CA PRO A 203 21.22 0.24 -20.67
C PRO A 203 22.41 1.19 -20.50
N THR A 204 22.21 2.41 -20.00
CA THR A 204 23.30 3.39 -19.79
C THR A 204 24.12 3.09 -18.53
N THR A 205 23.54 2.34 -17.58
CA THR A 205 24.18 1.94 -16.33
C THR A 205 24.24 0.42 -16.19
N PRO A 206 25.00 -0.28 -17.06
CA PRO A 206 25.02 -1.75 -17.12
C PRO A 206 25.67 -2.43 -15.89
N THR A 207 26.16 -1.66 -14.92
CA THR A 207 26.75 -2.10 -13.65
C THR A 207 25.74 -2.18 -12.51
N VAL A 208 24.50 -1.74 -12.75
CA VAL A 208 23.38 -1.81 -11.81
C VAL A 208 22.27 -2.65 -12.44
N GLY A 209 21.66 -3.52 -11.64
CA GLY A 209 20.54 -4.35 -12.08
C GLY A 209 19.58 -4.68 -10.94
N ARG A 210 18.49 -5.33 -11.31
CA ARG A 210 17.47 -5.82 -10.39
C ARG A 210 17.22 -7.30 -10.61
N ILE A 211 16.98 -8.02 -9.51
CA ILE A 211 16.49 -9.39 -9.51
C ILE A 211 15.07 -9.34 -8.98
N ILE A 212 14.11 -9.63 -9.84
CA ILE A 212 12.69 -9.58 -9.51
C ILE A 212 12.34 -10.81 -8.66
N GLY A 213 11.81 -10.60 -7.45
CA GLY A 213 11.49 -11.66 -6.49
C GLY A 213 12.69 -12.56 -6.14
N GLY A 214 13.89 -11.97 -6.14
CA GLY A 214 15.16 -12.69 -5.97
C GLY A 214 15.54 -13.00 -4.53
N ALA A 215 15.01 -12.25 -3.56
CA ALA A 215 15.24 -12.52 -2.14
C ALA A 215 14.06 -13.26 -1.53
N VAL A 216 14.34 -14.42 -0.93
CA VAL A 216 13.38 -15.18 -0.12
C VAL A 216 13.62 -14.84 1.34
N MET A 217 12.58 -14.39 2.03
CA MET A 217 12.62 -14.10 3.47
C MET A 217 12.74 -15.41 4.26
N GLU A 218 13.64 -15.44 5.24
CA GLU A 218 13.85 -16.56 6.18
C GLU A 218 13.34 -16.22 7.59
N THR A 219 12.94 -14.97 7.81
CA THR A 219 12.50 -14.47 9.11
C THR A 219 11.42 -13.43 8.94
N ASP A 220 10.39 -13.52 9.76
CA ASP A 220 9.30 -12.56 9.80
C ASP A 220 9.80 -11.16 10.17
N LEU A 221 9.40 -10.18 9.36
CA LEU A 221 9.56 -8.76 9.64
C LEU A 221 8.16 -8.13 9.73
N PRO A 222 7.45 -8.32 10.85
CA PRO A 222 6.10 -7.82 11.01
C PRO A 222 6.11 -6.30 11.10
N ALA A 223 5.18 -5.65 10.40
CA ALA A 223 4.95 -4.24 10.58
C ALA A 223 4.24 -3.99 11.92
N LYS A 224 4.96 -3.41 12.88
CA LYS A 224 4.40 -3.05 14.19
C LYS A 224 3.72 -1.68 14.11
N TYR A 225 2.43 -1.69 13.82
CA TYR A 225 1.59 -0.49 13.80
C TYR A 225 0.81 -0.26 15.11
N ILE A 226 0.48 -1.35 15.79
CA ILE A 226 -0.29 -1.33 17.03
C ILE A 226 0.63 -1.85 18.14
N GLU A 227 0.98 -0.95 19.04
CA GLU A 227 1.77 -1.28 20.22
C GLU A 227 0.90 -1.02 21.46
N ASN A 228 0.66 -2.07 22.26
CA ASN A 228 -0.20 -2.01 23.45
C ASN A 228 -1.63 -1.50 23.17
N GLY A 229 -2.22 -1.90 22.04
CA GLY A 229 -3.57 -1.48 21.66
C GLY A 229 -3.68 -0.02 21.20
N ARG A 230 -2.56 0.67 21.02
CA ARG A 230 -2.49 2.05 20.51
C ARG A 230 -1.77 2.06 19.16
N PHE A 231 -2.24 2.89 18.25
CA PHE A 231 -1.53 3.23 17.02
C PHE A 231 -1.19 4.72 17.07
N THR A 232 0.01 5.08 16.65
CA THR A 232 0.45 6.48 16.63
C THR A 232 0.19 7.04 15.25
N LEU A 233 -0.42 8.22 15.16
CA LEU A 233 -0.55 8.96 13.92
C LEU A 233 0.45 10.12 13.96
N ILE A 234 1.29 10.22 12.94
CA ILE A 234 2.27 11.30 12.79
C ILE A 234 1.67 12.29 11.79
N LEU A 235 1.48 13.54 12.22
CA LEU A 235 1.07 14.62 11.32
C LEU A 235 2.17 14.91 10.30
N GLU A 236 1.78 15.20 9.07
CA GLU A 236 2.73 15.60 8.02
C GLU A 236 3.03 17.11 8.10
N ASP A 237 4.26 17.50 7.73
CA ASP A 237 4.83 18.84 7.95
C ASP A 237 3.95 20.04 7.53
N PRO A 238 3.16 20.00 6.42
CA PRO A 238 2.28 21.12 6.08
C PRO A 238 1.15 21.32 7.09
N SER A 239 0.72 20.23 7.74
CA SER A 239 -0.37 20.19 8.71
C SER A 239 0.11 20.43 10.15
N ALA A 240 1.40 20.20 10.43
CA ALA A 240 2.05 20.40 11.72
C ALA A 240 2.39 21.88 12.01
N SER A 241 1.48 22.80 11.68
CA SER A 241 1.61 24.23 11.96
C SER A 241 0.59 24.67 13.00
N TRP A 242 0.92 25.71 13.78
CA TRP A 242 0.06 26.25 14.85
C TRP A 242 -1.34 26.64 14.34
N THR A 243 -1.45 27.05 13.07
CA THR A 243 -2.71 27.44 12.42
C THR A 243 -3.72 26.31 12.24
N ASN A 244 -3.31 25.05 12.29
CA ASN A 244 -4.20 23.89 12.14
C ASN A 244 -4.49 23.17 13.46
N ALA A 245 -3.88 23.62 14.58
CA ALA A 245 -4.03 23.00 15.89
C ALA A 245 -5.19 23.57 16.71
N SER A 246 -5.82 24.67 16.24
CA SER A 246 -6.93 25.37 16.89
C SER A 246 -8.28 25.03 16.28
#